data_AF-A0A7S2WZM0-F1
#
_entry.id   AF-A0A7S2WZM0-F1
#
_cell.length_a   1.000
_cell.length_b   1.000
_cell.length_c   1.000
_cell.angle_alpha   90.00
_cell.angle_beta   90.00
_cell.angle_gamma   90.00
#
_symmetry.space_group_name_H-M   'P 1'
#
loop_
_entity.id
_entity.type
_entity.pdbx_description
1 polymer ?
#
loop_
_entity_poly.entity_id
_entity_poly.type
_entity_poly.pdbx_seq_one_letter_code
_entity_poly.pdbx_strand_id
1 'polypeptide(L)'
;VGRGRAATKTKTKTNKGTKEEELSLTRFARAMAPEDHGLRAIIYERDGASGRATLKLLDQRVIPYEKTYLDVRDSKDGWTMINSMVVRGAPAIAIAGVLSLAVELANADLPQDPSEMAS
;
A
#
# COMPACT_ATOMS: atom_id res chain seq x y z
N VAL A 1 -48.99 -38.25 47.48
CA VAL A 1 -48.90 -37.07 46.60
C VAL A 1 -47.43 -36.67 46.50
N GLY A 2 -46.72 -37.21 45.51
CA GLY A 2 -45.34 -36.85 45.22
C GLY A 2 -45.30 -35.83 44.09
N ARG A 3 -44.57 -34.73 44.27
CA ARG A 3 -44.16 -33.84 43.18
C ARG A 3 -42.72 -33.42 43.44
N GLY A 4 -41.82 -34.00 42.64
CA GLY A 4 -40.43 -33.55 42.53
C GLY A 4 -40.36 -32.22 41.79
N ARG A 5 -39.30 -31.45 42.08
CA ARG A 5 -38.86 -30.31 41.28
C ARG A 5 -37.34 -30.44 41.10
N ALA A 6 -36.95 -30.92 39.93
CA ALA A 6 -35.56 -30.95 39.50
C ALA A 6 -35.18 -29.58 38.94
N ALA A 7 -34.05 -29.04 39.40
CA ALA A 7 -33.45 -27.81 38.88
C ALA A 7 -32.62 -28.13 37.62
N THR A 8 -32.99 -27.54 36.49
CA THR A 8 -32.32 -27.68 35.19
C THR A 8 -31.01 -26.88 35.21
N LYS A 9 -29.85 -27.56 35.15
CA LYS A 9 -28.54 -26.93 34.90
C LYS A 9 -28.32 -26.79 33.39
N THR A 10 -28.36 -25.57 32.87
CA THR A 10 -27.87 -25.23 31.53
C THR A 10 -26.33 -25.25 31.54
N LYS A 11 -25.73 -26.26 30.91
CA LYS A 11 -24.29 -26.31 30.60
C LYS A 11 -24.05 -25.56 29.29
N THR A 12 -23.39 -24.41 29.36
CA THR A 12 -22.78 -23.74 28.21
C THR A 12 -21.68 -24.65 27.67
N LYS A 13 -21.87 -25.21 26.46
CA LYS A 13 -20.82 -25.93 25.74
C LYS A 13 -19.84 -24.92 25.17
N THR A 14 -18.70 -24.75 25.83
CA THR A 14 -17.54 -24.08 25.23
C THR A 14 -16.99 -25.01 24.14
N ASN A 15 -17.16 -24.65 22.87
CA ASN A 15 -16.66 -25.42 21.75
C ASN A 15 -15.14 -25.32 21.74
N LYS A 16 -14.46 -26.42 22.09
CA LYS A 16 -13.00 -26.51 22.14
C LYS A 16 -12.51 -26.73 20.71
N GLY A 17 -12.40 -25.63 19.97
CA GLY A 17 -11.83 -25.60 18.61
C GLY A 17 -10.51 -26.37 18.59
N THR A 18 -10.39 -27.28 17.64
CA THR A 18 -9.19 -28.11 17.50
C THR A 18 -8.01 -27.23 17.08
N LYS A 19 -6.84 -27.44 17.69
CA LYS A 19 -5.62 -26.66 17.44
C LYS A 19 -5.22 -26.60 15.95
N GLU A 20 -5.69 -27.57 15.16
CA GLU A 20 -5.52 -27.66 13.71
C GLU A 20 -6.26 -26.55 12.95
N GLU A 21 -7.49 -26.19 13.35
CA GLU A 21 -8.27 -25.10 12.74
C GLU A 21 -7.67 -23.73 13.07
N GLU A 22 -7.20 -23.52 14.30
CA GLU A 22 -6.53 -22.29 14.71
C GLU A 22 -5.20 -22.09 13.98
N LEU A 23 -4.45 -23.19 13.76
CA LEU A 23 -3.19 -23.18 13.00
C LEU A 23 -3.41 -22.98 11.50
N SER A 24 -4.53 -23.47 10.96
CA SER A 24 -4.99 -23.22 9.58
C SER A 24 -5.37 -21.75 9.39
N LEU A 25 -6.22 -21.20 10.26
CA LEU A 25 -6.65 -19.80 10.23
C LEU A 25 -5.48 -18.83 10.41
N THR A 26 -4.50 -19.17 11.25
CA THR A 26 -3.29 -18.35 11.42
C THR A 26 -2.39 -18.39 10.17
N ARG A 27 -2.31 -19.52 9.46
CA ARG A 27 -1.57 -19.61 8.18
C ARG A 27 -2.28 -18.86 7.05
N PHE A 28 -3.60 -18.94 6.97
CA PHE A 28 -4.39 -18.17 6.01
C PHE A 28 -4.35 -16.66 6.30
N ALA A 29 -4.40 -16.25 7.57
CA ALA A 29 -4.21 -14.85 7.96
C ALA A 29 -2.80 -14.34 7.64
N ARG A 30 -1.76 -15.18 7.79
CA ARG A 30 -0.38 -14.84 7.40
C ARG A 30 -0.20 -14.73 5.89
N ALA A 31 -0.94 -15.47 5.08
CA ALA A 31 -0.96 -15.34 3.62
C ALA A 31 -1.73 -14.08 3.14
N MET A 32 -2.52 -13.45 4.02
CA MET A 32 -3.25 -12.20 3.76
C MET A 32 -2.62 -10.97 4.43
N ALA A 33 -1.60 -11.14 5.26
CA ALA A 33 -0.78 -10.03 5.70
C ALA A 33 -0.07 -9.47 4.46
N PRO A 34 -0.03 -8.14 4.24
CA PRO A 34 0.77 -7.58 3.16
C PRO A 34 2.20 -8.10 3.34
N GLU A 35 2.65 -8.88 2.36
CA GLU A 35 4.02 -9.40 2.31
C GLU A 35 4.97 -8.22 2.58
N ASP A 36 5.77 -8.30 3.65
CA ASP A 36 6.76 -7.26 3.95
C ASP A 36 7.87 -7.32 2.90
N HIS A 37 7.63 -6.64 1.78
CA HIS A 37 8.50 -6.55 0.62
C HIS A 37 9.72 -5.66 0.89
N GLY A 38 10.44 -5.88 2.00
CA GLY A 38 11.68 -5.19 2.32
C GLY A 38 11.62 -3.65 2.16
N LEU A 39 12.75 -3.04 1.80
CA LEU A 39 12.81 -1.62 1.45
C LEU A 39 12.50 -1.43 -0.04
N ARG A 40 11.44 -0.67 -0.34
CA ARG A 40 11.11 -0.27 -1.71
C ARG A 40 11.60 1.16 -1.90
N ALA A 41 12.61 1.37 -2.75
CA ALA A 41 13.10 2.72 -3.00
C ALA A 41 12.05 3.61 -3.70
N ILE A 42 11.22 2.99 -4.54
CA ILE A 42 10.23 3.64 -5.40
C ILE A 42 8.94 2.82 -5.30
N ILE A 43 7.82 3.49 -5.02
CA ILE A 43 6.49 2.91 -5.05
C ILE A 43 5.70 3.71 -6.07
N TYR A 44 5.34 3.07 -7.17
CA TYR A 44 4.53 3.65 -8.23
C TYR A 44 3.29 2.79 -8.43
N GLU A 45 2.14 3.42 -8.47
CA GLU A 45 0.85 2.76 -8.68
C GLU A 45 0.06 3.54 -9.72
N ARG A 46 -0.54 2.83 -10.67
CA ARG A 46 -1.43 3.41 -11.68
C ARG A 46 -2.77 2.72 -11.60
N ASP A 47 -3.83 3.52 -11.46
CA ASP A 47 -5.19 3.02 -11.47
C ASP A 47 -5.61 2.73 -12.92
N GLY A 48 -5.98 1.47 -13.20
CA GLY A 48 -6.46 1.05 -14.51
C GLY A 48 -7.82 1.62 -14.89
N ALA A 49 -8.64 2.03 -13.92
CA ALA A 49 -9.97 2.58 -14.16
C ALA A 49 -9.94 4.09 -14.40
N SER A 50 -9.32 4.86 -13.50
CA SER A 50 -9.23 6.31 -13.64
C SER A 50 -8.04 6.79 -14.48
N GLY A 51 -7.06 5.92 -14.76
CA GLY A 51 -5.82 6.29 -15.45
C GLY A 51 -4.82 7.06 -14.59
N ARG A 52 -5.24 7.50 -13.38
CA ARG A 52 -4.44 8.29 -12.44
C ARG A 52 -3.26 7.50 -11.88
N ALA A 53 -2.23 8.21 -11.47
CA ALA A 53 -1.03 7.59 -10.92
C ALA A 53 -0.59 8.24 -9.60
N THR A 54 0.06 7.44 -8.74
CA THR A 54 0.70 7.90 -7.52
C THR A 54 2.15 7.45 -7.49
N LEU A 55 3.02 8.29 -6.93
CA LEU A 55 4.44 8.01 -6.76
C LEU A 55 4.86 8.38 -5.35
N LYS A 56 5.51 7.43 -4.67
CA LYS A 56 6.18 7.64 -3.39
C LYS A 56 7.63 7.20 -3.47
N LEU A 57 8.52 8.00 -2.89
CA LEU A 57 9.94 7.70 -2.79
C LEU A 57 10.32 7.46 -1.33
N LEU A 58 11.14 6.43 -1.10
CA LEU A 58 11.74 6.20 0.22
C LEU A 58 12.75 7.31 0.50
N ASP A 59 12.65 7.94 1.68
CA ASP A 59 13.66 8.88 2.14
C ASP A 59 14.93 8.14 2.58
N GLN A 60 15.90 8.08 1.67
CA GLN A 60 17.17 7.38 1.89
C GLN A 60 18.10 8.11 2.87
N ARG A 61 17.72 9.27 3.41
CA ARG A 61 18.53 10.04 4.37
C ARG A 61 18.33 9.56 5.80
N VAL A 62 17.19 8.95 6.09
CA VAL A 62 16.79 8.54 7.46
C VAL A 62 16.91 7.04 7.72
N ILE A 63 17.16 6.24 6.68
CA ILE A 63 17.54 4.83 6.84
C ILE A 63 18.93 4.72 7.50
N PRO A 64 19.20 3.70 8.33
CA PRO A 64 18.34 2.54 8.64
C PRO A 64 17.33 2.76 9.79
N TYR A 65 17.29 3.95 10.40
CA TYR A 65 16.51 4.18 11.62
C TYR A 65 15.02 4.36 11.34
N GLU A 66 14.67 5.00 10.24
CA GLU A 66 13.28 5.24 9.85
C GLU A 66 13.01 4.79 8.41
N LYS A 67 11.79 4.32 8.16
CA LYS A 67 11.28 3.94 6.83
C LYS A 67 10.17 4.91 6.43
N THR A 68 10.57 6.09 5.96
CA THR A 68 9.65 7.18 5.61
C THR A 68 9.49 7.29 4.10
N TYR A 69 8.25 7.42 3.63
CA TYR A 69 7.92 7.60 2.22
C TYR A 69 7.36 9.00 1.97
N LEU A 70 7.87 9.67 0.94
CA LEU A 70 7.45 11.00 0.53
C LEU A 70 6.68 10.92 -0.78
N ASP A 71 5.53 11.58 -0.84
CA ASP A 71 4.73 11.70 -2.07
C ASP A 71 5.42 12.62 -3.09
N VAL A 72 5.30 12.27 -4.37
CA VAL A 72 5.75 13.08 -5.50
C VAL A 72 4.55 13.34 -6.39
N ARG A 73 4.12 14.60 -6.49
CA ARG A 73 2.88 14.97 -7.21
C ARG A 73 3.14 15.40 -8.65
N ASP A 74 4.31 15.95 -8.90
CA ASP A 74 4.70 16.49 -10.19
C ASP A 74 6.22 16.39 -10.41
N SER A 75 6.67 16.84 -11.59
CA SER A 75 8.09 16.84 -11.97
C SER A 75 8.94 17.74 -11.07
N LYS A 76 8.38 18.81 -10.50
CA LYS A 76 9.06 19.74 -9.60
C LYS A 76 9.35 19.11 -8.24
N ASP A 77 8.38 18.38 -7.70
CA ASP A 77 8.58 17.52 -6.53
C ASP A 77 9.67 16.49 -6.84
N GLY A 78 9.61 15.85 -8.00
CA GLY A 78 10.63 14.87 -8.43
C GLY A 78 12.05 15.45 -8.44
N TRP A 79 12.24 16.65 -9.02
CA TRP A 79 13.50 17.37 -8.99
C TRP A 79 13.95 17.67 -7.56
N THR A 80 13.03 18.12 -6.70
CA THR A 80 13.32 18.40 -5.30
C THR A 80 13.80 17.17 -4.55
N MET A 81 13.18 16.00 -4.78
CA MET A 81 13.58 14.73 -4.15
C MET A 81 14.97 14.28 -4.60
N ILE A 82 15.32 14.47 -5.88
CA ILE A 82 16.66 14.17 -6.41
C ILE A 82 17.70 15.14 -5.83
N ASN A 83 17.44 16.44 -5.92
CA ASN A 83 18.37 17.49 -5.52
C ASN A 83 18.65 17.49 -4.01
N SER A 84 17.65 17.15 -3.19
CA SER A 84 17.79 17.03 -1.72
C SER A 84 18.31 15.66 -1.26
N MET A 85 18.69 14.78 -2.20
CA MET A 85 19.19 13.44 -1.95
C MET A 85 18.22 12.51 -1.19
N VAL A 86 16.91 12.78 -1.23
CA VAL A 86 15.87 11.83 -0.76
C VAL A 86 15.99 10.53 -1.55
N VAL A 87 16.11 10.64 -2.89
CA VAL A 87 16.41 9.52 -3.79
C VAL A 87 17.79 9.74 -4.42
N ARG A 88 18.60 8.68 -4.47
CA ARG A 88 19.95 8.71 -5.04
C ARG A 88 20.32 7.37 -5.64
N GLY A 89 21.43 7.37 -6.39
CA GLY A 89 21.86 6.26 -7.24
C GLY A 89 21.37 6.45 -8.68
N ALA A 90 22.27 6.31 -9.66
CA ALA A 90 21.97 6.67 -11.05
C ALA A 90 20.68 6.02 -11.60
N PRO A 91 20.41 4.71 -11.39
CA PRO A 91 19.16 4.12 -11.85
C PRO A 91 17.92 4.70 -11.14
N ALA A 92 17.99 4.91 -9.83
CA ALA A 92 16.87 5.42 -9.06
C ALA A 92 16.55 6.89 -9.41
N ILE A 93 17.57 7.71 -9.66
CA ILE A 93 17.42 9.09 -10.15
C ILE A 93 16.70 9.12 -11.49
N ALA A 94 17.12 8.29 -12.45
CA ALA A 94 16.50 8.23 -13.76
C ALA A 94 15.02 7.81 -13.68
N ILE A 95 14.72 6.76 -12.91
CA ILE A 95 13.35 6.27 -12.73
C ILE A 95 12.49 7.31 -12.01
N ALA A 96 12.99 7.94 -10.94
CA ALA A 96 12.26 8.97 -10.21
C ALA A 96 11.91 10.17 -11.09
N GLY A 97 12.83 10.62 -11.95
CA GLY A 97 12.58 11.73 -12.88
C GLY A 97 11.56 11.41 -13.97
N VAL A 98 11.59 10.20 -14.53
CA VAL A 98 10.60 9.79 -15.54
C VAL A 98 9.23 9.56 -14.91
N LEU A 99 9.17 8.93 -13.74
CA LEU A 99 7.90 8.65 -13.07
C LEU A 99 7.25 9.90 -12.49
N SER A 100 8.02 10.92 -12.07
CA SER A 100 7.44 12.19 -11.62
C SER A 100 6.72 12.91 -12.76
N LEU A 101 7.29 12.91 -13.97
CA LEU A 101 6.62 13.40 -15.17
C LEU A 101 5.40 12.55 -15.53
N ALA A 102 5.50 11.22 -15.43
CA ALA A 102 4.39 10.33 -15.71
C ALA A 102 3.19 10.57 -14.78
N VAL A 103 3.45 10.82 -13.48
CA VAL A 103 2.40 11.16 -12.50
C VAL A 103 1.78 12.53 -12.81
N GLU A 104 2.59 13.52 -13.17
CA GLU A 104 2.11 14.85 -13.55
C GLU A 104 1.12 14.74 -14.72
N LEU A 105 1.51 14.05 -15.80
CA LEU A 105 0.69 13.88 -16.99
C LEU A 105 -0.55 13.01 -16.74
N ALA A 106 -0.41 11.91 -15.98
CA ALA A 106 -1.52 11.01 -15.69
C ALA A 106 -2.61 11.65 -14.81
N ASN A 107 -2.26 12.69 -14.07
CA ASN A 107 -3.18 13.40 -13.18
C ASN A 107 -3.58 14.78 -13.69
N ALA A 108 -2.96 15.26 -14.77
CA ALA A 108 -3.32 16.51 -15.41
C ALA A 108 -4.66 16.34 -16.14
N ASP A 109 -5.48 17.39 -16.09
CA ASP A 109 -6.73 17.47 -16.84
C ASP A 109 -6.40 17.91 -18.28
N LEU A 110 -5.76 17.00 -19.01
CA LEU A 110 -5.37 17.22 -20.40
C LEU A 110 -6.52 16.81 -21.32
N PRO A 111 -6.80 17.60 -22.38
CA PRO A 111 -7.72 17.18 -23.43
C PRO A 111 -7.26 15.84 -24.00
N GLN A 112 -8.14 14.85 -23.94
CA GLN A 112 -7.85 13.49 -24.40
C GLN A 112 -8.03 13.37 -25.92
N ASP A 113 -8.68 14.35 -26.55
CA ASP A 113 -8.90 14.41 -27.99
C ASP A 113 -7.91 15.38 -28.66
N PRO A 114 -7.08 14.91 -29.61
CA PRO A 114 -6.18 15.77 -30.38
C PRO A 114 -6.87 16.91 -31.13
N SER A 115 -8.17 16.80 -31.44
CA SER A 115 -8.94 17.85 -32.12
C SER A 115 -9.28 19.03 -31.22
N GLU A 116 -9.40 18.82 -29.90
CA GLU A 116 -9.64 19.89 -28.93
C GLU A 116 -8.39 20.74 -28.65
N MET A 117 -7.20 20.21 -28.95
CA MET A 117 -5.92 20.92 -28.77
C MET A 117 -5.65 21.98 -29.87
N ALA A 118 -6.39 21.95 -30.97
CA ALA A 118 -6.15 22.76 -32.18
C ALA A 118 -7.16 23.91 -32.36
N SER A 119 -8.09 24.12 -31.42
CA SER A 119 -9.07 25.22 -31.39
C SER A 119 -8.68 26.27 -30.36
#